data_AF-A0A4Y9URS7-F1
#
_entry.id   AF-A0A4Y9URS7-F1
#
_cell.length_a   1.000
_cell.length_b   1.000
_cell.length_c   1.000
_cell.angle_alpha   90.00
_cell.angle_beta   90.00
_cell.angle_gamma   90.00
#
_symmetry.space_group_name_H-M   'P 1'
#
loop_
_entity.id
_entity.type
_entity.pdbx_description
1 polymer ?
#
loop_
_entity_poly.entity_id
_entity_poly.type
_entity_poly.pdbx_seq_one_letter_code
_entity_poly.pdbx_strand_id
1 'polypeptide(L)' 'MSAFKTLIAAVLLSTATISSASAAWSYADQEPAAFASMYPNRDVLNGGALTPAGRMGLERSGGAAPVFGAGHIYNRHGHR' A
#
# COMPACT_ATOMS: atom_id res chain seq x y z
N MET A 1 -43.30 13.82 -8.51
CA MET A 1 -41.98 13.92 -7.85
C MET A 1 -40.93 13.51 -8.88
N SER A 2 -40.06 14.42 -9.35
CA SER A 2 -39.24 14.15 -10.55
C SER A 2 -38.12 13.15 -10.27
N ALA A 3 -37.87 12.25 -11.22
CA ALA A 3 -36.77 11.27 -11.21
C ALA A 3 -35.39 11.92 -10.97
N PHE A 4 -35.26 13.19 -11.34
CA PHE A 4 -34.07 13.99 -11.10
C PHE A 4 -33.78 14.21 -9.60
N LYS A 5 -34.82 14.45 -8.78
CA LYS A 5 -34.66 14.58 -7.32
C LYS A 5 -34.22 13.26 -6.68
N THR A 6 -34.72 12.13 -7.17
CA THR A 6 -34.29 10.81 -6.71
C THR A 6 -32.85 10.49 -7.10
N LEU A 7 -32.41 10.89 -8.29
CA LEU A 7 -31.04 10.69 -8.74
C LEU A 7 -30.05 11.53 -7.91
N ILE A 8 -30.39 12.79 -7.60
CA ILE A 8 -29.60 13.63 -6.70
C ILE A 8 -29.51 13.00 -5.30
N ALA A 9 -30.65 12.55 -4.75
CA ALA A 9 -30.67 11.91 -3.43
C ALA A 9 -29.82 10.63 -3.39
N ALA A 10 -29.87 9.82 -4.46
CA ALA A 10 -29.06 8.60 -4.57
C ALA A 10 -27.56 8.89 -4.62
N VAL A 11 -27.13 9.90 -5.40
CA VAL A 11 -25.72 10.31 -5.49
C VAL A 11 -25.21 10.83 -4.14
N LEU A 12 -25.99 11.65 -3.44
CA LEU A 12 -25.62 12.15 -2.12
C LEU A 12 -25.45 11.01 -1.11
N LEU A 13 -26.35 10.02 -1.13
CA LEU A 13 -26.28 8.87 -0.23
C LEU A 13 -25.12 7.92 -0.56
N SER A 14 -24.80 7.71 -1.84
CA SER A 14 -23.64 6.91 -2.27
C SER A 14 -22.29 7.51 -1.87
N THR A 15 -22.21 8.83 -1.66
CA THR A 15 -20.95 9.48 -1.26
C THR A 15 -20.67 9.33 0.24
N ALA A 16 -21.71 9.18 1.06
CA ALA A 16 -21.59 9.06 2.52
C ALA A 16 -21.07 7.68 2.98
N THR A 17 -21.14 6.63 2.15
CA THR A 17 -20.76 5.26 2.52
C THR A 17 -19.30 4.91 2.22
N ILE A 18 -18.50 5.85 1.66
CA ILE A 18 -17.07 5.64 1.35
C ILE A 18 -16.19 5.74 2.62
N SER A 19 -16.79 6.06 3.77
CA SER A 19 -16.10 6.30 5.04
C SER A 19 -15.76 5.01 5.80
N SER A 20 -14.69 4.32 5.41
CA SER A 20 -14.06 3.32 6.28
C SER A 20 -12.54 3.25 6.08
N ALA A 21 -12.05 3.45 4.84
CA ALA A 21 -10.62 3.52 4.57
C ALA A 21 -9.96 4.85 5.00
N SER A 22 -10.73 5.94 5.10
CA SER A 22 -10.22 7.27 5.44
C SER A 22 -10.06 7.52 6.94
N ALA A 23 -10.67 6.71 7.80
CA ALA A 23 -10.63 6.89 9.25
C ALA A 23 -9.22 6.67 9.83
N ALA A 24 -8.43 5.77 9.23
CA ALA A 24 -7.05 5.53 9.64
C ALA A 24 -6.15 6.77 9.37
N TRP A 25 -6.49 7.57 8.36
CA TRP A 25 -5.68 8.74 7.99
C TRP A 25 -6.01 9.95 8.88
N SER A 26 -7.29 10.18 9.20
CA SER A 26 -7.69 11.23 10.15
C SER A 26 -6.96 11.07 11.49
N TYR A 27 -6.78 9.82 11.96
CA TYR A 27 -6.07 9.57 13.21
C TYR A 27 -4.54 9.78 13.10
N ALA A 28 -3.93 9.44 11.96
CA ALA A 28 -2.50 9.63 11.73
C ALA A 28 -2.09 11.12 11.70
N ASP A 29 -2.96 12.01 11.19
CA ASP A 29 -2.74 13.45 11.18
C ASP A 29 -3.01 14.10 12.55
N GLN A 30 -4.01 13.62 13.28
CA GLN A 30 -4.35 14.19 14.59
C GLN A 30 -3.32 13.81 15.67
N GLU A 31 -2.89 12.56 15.71
CA GLU A 31 -2.00 12.04 16.75
C GLU A 31 -0.86 11.21 16.14
N PRO A 32 0.09 11.85 15.42
CA PRO A 32 1.13 11.15 14.66
C PRO A 32 2.04 10.29 15.53
N ALA A 33 2.30 10.71 16.78
CA ALA A 33 3.10 9.93 17.73
C ALA A 33 2.37 8.66 18.20
N ALA A 34 1.07 8.77 18.50
CA ALA A 34 0.26 7.62 18.91
C ALA A 34 0.12 6.63 17.75
N PHE A 35 -0.14 7.12 16.54
CA PHE A 35 -0.21 6.29 15.33
C PHE A 35 1.11 5.53 15.08
N ALA A 36 2.25 6.21 15.17
CA ALA A 36 3.57 5.57 15.00
C ALA A 36 3.83 4.48 16.05
N SER A 37 3.30 4.64 17.27
CA SER A 37 3.42 3.61 18.32
C SER A 37 2.54 2.39 18.07
N MET A 38 1.32 2.57 17.54
CA MET A 38 0.38 1.48 17.25
C MET A 38 0.69 0.76 15.94
N TYR A 39 1.26 1.48 14.97
CA TYR A 39 1.58 0.98 13.64
C TYR A 39 3.05 1.28 13.28
N PRO A 40 4.01 0.65 13.99
CA PRO A 40 5.45 0.95 13.81
C PRO A 40 5.99 0.61 12.41
N ASN A 41 5.27 -0.24 11.67
CA ASN A 41 5.60 -0.61 10.30
C ASN A 41 4.95 0.30 9.25
N ARG A 42 4.26 1.38 9.66
CA ARG A 42 3.66 2.38 8.76
C ARG A 42 4.28 3.75 8.97
N ASP A 43 4.62 4.37 7.85
CA ASP A 43 5.23 5.69 7.80
C ASP A 43 4.16 6.78 7.66
N VAL A 44 3.90 7.51 8.76
CA VAL A 44 2.93 8.61 8.81
C VAL A 44 3.22 9.68 7.76
N LEU A 45 4.50 9.99 7.52
CA LEU A 45 4.91 11.05 6.61
C LEU A 45 4.67 10.69 5.14
N ASN A 46 4.49 9.40 4.86
CA ASN A 46 4.20 8.85 3.54
C ASN A 46 2.79 8.24 3.48
N GLY A 47 1.81 8.84 4.17
CA GLY A 47 0.41 8.43 4.10
C GLY A 47 0.14 7.05 4.68
N GLY A 48 0.95 6.60 5.63
CA GLY A 48 0.86 5.27 6.22
C GLY A 48 1.41 4.15 5.32
N ALA A 49 2.22 4.48 4.32
CA ALA A 49 2.92 3.47 3.51
C ALA A 49 3.80 2.55 4.38
N LEU A 50 4.04 1.33 3.92
CA LEU A 50 4.88 0.38 4.67
C LEU A 50 6.33 0.85 4.71
N THR A 51 6.91 0.86 5.91
CA THR A 51 8.34 1.10 6.12
C THR A 51 9.17 0.01 5.43
N PRO A 52 10.46 0.24 5.13
CA PRO A 52 11.33 -0.81 4.58
C PRO A 52 11.31 -2.10 5.40
N ALA A 53 11.28 -2.01 6.73
CA ALA A 53 11.15 -3.15 7.62
C ALA A 53 9.78 -3.84 7.50
N GLY A 54 8.70 -3.06 7.45
CA GLY A 54 7.35 -3.57 7.21
C GLY A 54 7.20 -4.29 5.88
N ARG A 55 7.90 -3.83 4.84
CA ARG A 55 7.94 -4.50 3.53
C ARG A 55 8.71 -5.82 3.58
N MET A 56 9.86 -5.87 4.24
CA MET A 56 10.62 -7.11 4.41
C MET A 56 9.81 -8.20 5.14
N GLY A 57 8.95 -7.84 6.09
CA GLY A 57 8.06 -8.80 6.75
C GLY A 57 6.98 -9.42 5.85
N LEU A 58 6.71 -8.84 4.68
CA LEU A 58 5.81 -9.39 3.66
C LEU A 58 6.55 -10.13 2.54
N GLU A 59 7.88 -10.06 2.52
CA GLU A 59 8.67 -10.79 1.54
C GLU A 59 8.61 -12.30 1.84
N ARG A 60 8.59 -13.09 0.77
CA ARG A 60 8.64 -14.54 0.87
C ARG A 60 9.98 -14.94 1.51
N SER A 61 10.01 -16.08 2.23
CA SER A 61 11.18 -16.63 2.96
C SER A 61 12.52 -16.71 2.19
N GLY A 62 12.53 -16.44 0.87
CA GLY A 62 13.74 -16.31 0.04
C GLY A 62 14.49 -14.97 0.13
N GLY A 63 13.97 -13.96 0.84
CA GLY A 63 14.64 -12.68 1.12
C GLY A 63 14.62 -11.66 -0.03
N ALA A 64 14.87 -10.38 0.31
CA ALA A 64 14.90 -9.22 -0.59
C ALA A 64 16.01 -9.24 -1.64
N ALA A 65 17.05 -10.04 -1.42
CA ALA A 65 18.23 -10.07 -2.27
C ALA A 65 17.97 -10.96 -3.49
N PRO A 66 18.18 -10.49 -4.73
CA PRO A 66 18.24 -11.40 -5.85
C PRO A 66 19.38 -12.38 -5.58
N VAL A 67 19.07 -13.68 -5.49
CA VAL A 67 20.07 -14.72 -5.69
C VAL A 67 20.63 -14.43 -7.07
N PHE A 68 21.90 -13.99 -7.14
CA PHE A 68 22.59 -13.65 -8.37
C PHE A 68 22.13 -14.57 -9.49
N GLY A 69 21.43 -14.00 -10.48
CA GLY A 69 20.78 -14.74 -11.54
C GLY A 69 21.78 -15.71 -12.15
N ALA A 70 21.36 -16.96 -12.32
CA ALA A 70 22.14 -18.01 -12.95
C ALA A 70 22.90 -17.43 -14.14
N GLY A 71 24.22 -17.30 -13.98
CA GLY A 71 25.10 -16.79 -15.00
C GLY A 71 24.82 -17.56 -16.29
N HIS A 72 24.42 -16.84 -17.32
CA HIS A 72 24.28 -17.33 -18.67
C HIS A 72 25.65 -17.77 -19.20
N ILE A 73 26.12 -18.95 -18.78
CA ILE A 73 27.39 -19.55 -19.21
C ILE A 73 27.10 -20.75 -20.10
N TYR A 74 26.69 -20.48 -21.34
CA TYR A 74 27.00 -21.37 -22.46
C TYR A 74 26.88 -20.59 -23.79
N ASN A 75 27.79 -19.64 -23.99
CA ASN A 75 28.16 -19.21 -25.33
C ASN A 75 29.66 -18.96 -25.41
N ARG A 76 30.43 -20.06 -25.56
CA ARG A 76 31.75 -20.04 -26.18
C ARG A 76 32.22 -21.47 -26.48
N HIS A 77 31.68 -22.10 -27.52
CA HIS A 77 32.39 -23.16 -28.24
C HIS A 77 32.07 -23.02 -29.72
N GLY A 78 32.98 -22.34 -30.42
CA GLY A 78 32.89 -22.10 -31.85
C GLY A 78 34.07 -21.29 -32.30
N HIS A 79 35.27 -21.90 -32.29
CA HIS A 79 36.41 -21.50 -33.11
C HIS A 79 37.48 -22.60 -33.04
N ARG A 80 37.46 -23.51 -34.01
CA ARG A 80 38.64 -24.02 -34.72
C ARG A 80 38.23 -24.37 -36.13
#